data_AF-A0A1L8TSY6-F1
#
_entry.id   AF-A0A1L8TSY6-F1
#
_cell.length_a   1.000
_cell.length_b   1.000
_cell.length_c   1.000
_cell.angle_alpha   90.00
_cell.angle_beta   90.00
_cell.angle_gamma   90.00
#
_symmetry.space_group_name_H-M   'P 1'
#
loop_
_entity.id
_entity.type
_entity.pdbx_description
1 polymer ?
#
loop_
_entity_poly.entity_id
_entity_poly.type
_entity_poly.pdbx_seq_one_letter_code
_entity_poly.pdbx_strand_id
1 'polypeptide(L)' 'MKKVVYQVLTETIKGDKKEKQFKSYREALCYATDHVHVKVSQIIRQGEVINTFKF' A
#
# COMPACT_ATOMS: atom_id res chain seq x y z
N MET A 1 -23.97 -1.14 -3.57
CA MET A 1 -22.74 -1.95 -3.36
C MET A 1 -21.64 -1.03 -2.83
N LYS A 2 -21.00 -1.34 -1.68
CA LYS A 2 -19.84 -0.56 -1.20
C LYS A 2 -18.69 -0.75 -2.18
N LYS A 3 -18.16 0.33 -2.74
CA LYS A 3 -17.01 0.29 -3.67
C LYS A 3 -15.81 -0.19 -2.87
N VAL A 4 -15.21 -1.31 -3.27
CA VAL A 4 -14.00 -1.82 -2.62
C VAL A 4 -12.85 -0.89 -3.01
N VAL A 5 -12.16 -0.35 -1.99
CA VAL A 5 -10.99 0.51 -2.14
C VAL A 5 -9.86 -0.10 -1.32
N TYR A 6 -8.67 -0.12 -1.89
CA TYR A 6 -7.44 -0.57 -1.27
C TYR A 6 -6.60 0.65 -0.94
N GLN A 7 -6.32 0.87 0.33
CA GLN A 7 -5.44 1.94 0.81
C GLN A 7 -4.05 1.35 1.00
N VAL A 8 -3.03 2.02 0.48
CA VAL A 8 -1.63 1.61 0.63
C VAL A 8 -0.92 2.68 1.41
N LEU A 9 -0.34 2.29 2.54
CA LEU A 9 0.57 3.10 3.33
C LEU A 9 2.00 2.67 2.98
N THR A 10 2.87 3.61 2.65
CA THR A 10 4.29 3.34 2.37
C THR A 10 5.19 4.24 3.20
N GLU A 11 6.32 3.70 3.64
CA GLU A 11 7.45 4.44 4.18
C GLU A 11 8.60 4.34 3.18
N THR A 12 9.07 5.47 2.67
CA THR A 12 10.19 5.50 1.72
C THR A 12 11.52 5.23 2.44
N ILE A 13 12.57 4.96 1.66
CA ILE A 13 13.94 4.82 2.19
C ILE A 13 14.39 6.11 2.93
N LYS A 14 13.87 7.27 2.53
CA LYS A 14 14.14 8.57 3.17
C LYS A 14 13.32 8.81 4.44
N GLY A 15 12.42 7.89 4.80
CA GLY A 15 11.53 8.00 5.95
C GLY A 15 10.22 8.74 5.68
N ASP A 16 9.95 9.13 4.43
CA ASP A 16 8.69 9.79 4.07
C ASP A 16 7.53 8.80 4.12
N LYS A 17 6.44 9.18 4.78
CA LYS A 17 5.20 8.38 4.79
C LYS A 17 4.26 8.87 3.69
N LYS A 18 3.79 7.96 2.85
CA LYS A 18 2.81 8.24 1.80
C LYS A 18 1.59 7.33 1.96
N GLU A 19 0.45 7.88 1.59
CA GLU A 19 -0.81 7.14 1.52
C GLU A 19 -1.40 7.28 0.12
N LYS A 20 -1.87 6.17 -0.45
CA LYS A 20 -2.55 6.18 -1.74
C LYS A 20 -3.67 5.15 -1.82
N GLN A 21 -4.78 5.50 -2.46
CA GLN A 21 -5.92 4.62 -2.65
C GLN A 21 -6.02 4.09 -4.08
N PHE A 22 -6.42 2.84 -4.20
CA PHE A 22 -6.56 2.11 -5.46
C PHE A 22 -7.90 1.39 -5.53
N LYS A 23 -8.44 1.26 -6.75
CA LYS A 23 -9.71 0.55 -6.99
C LYS A 23 -9.50 -0.96 -7.11
N SER A 24 -8.31 -1.38 -7.51
CA SER A 24 -7.97 -2.79 -7.66
C SER A 24 -6.84 -3.19 -6.71
N TYR A 25 -6.89 -4.46 -6.28
CA TYR A 25 -5.82 -5.04 -5.47
C TYR A 25 -4.51 -5.11 -6.25
N ARG A 26 -4.57 -5.35 -7.56
CA ARG A 26 -3.39 -5.43 -8.43
C ARG A 26 -2.60 -4.13 -8.46
N GLU A 27 -3.28 -2.99 -8.64
CA GLU A 27 -2.61 -1.69 -8.61
C GLU A 27 -2.03 -1.38 -7.23
N ALA A 28 -2.77 -1.71 -6.16
CA ALA A 28 -2.30 -1.56 -4.78
C ALA A 28 -1.03 -2.39 -4.53
N LEU A 29 -1.01 -3.65 -4.99
CA LEU A 29 0.16 -4.53 -4.92
C LEU A 29 1.35 -3.94 -5.66
N CYS A 30 1.20 -3.58 -6.95
CA CYS A 30 2.30 -3.02 -7.73
C CYS A 30 2.92 -1.80 -7.06
N TYR A 31 2.10 -0.92 -6.47
CA TYR A 31 2.57 0.25 -5.75
C TYR A 31 3.25 -0.10 -4.41
N ALA A 32 2.67 -1.04 -3.65
CA ALA A 32 3.23 -1.47 -2.36
C ALA A 32 4.59 -2.18 -2.51
N THR A 33 4.85 -2.82 -3.64
CA THR A 33 6.07 -3.60 -3.92
C THR A 33 7.13 -2.83 -4.70
N ASP A 34 7.02 -1.50 -4.82
CA ASP A 34 8.08 -0.65 -5.40
C ASP A 34 9.29 -0.52 -4.46
N HIS A 35 10.02 -1.63 -4.33
CA HIS A 35 11.19 -1.80 -3.46
C HIS A 35 12.35 -0.86 -3.78
N VAL A 36 12.36 -0.24 -4.96
CA VAL A 36 13.39 0.76 -5.33
C VAL A 36 13.24 2.02 -4.49
N HIS A 37 12.02 2.36 -4.09
CA HIS A 37 11.71 3.62 -3.39
C HIS A 37 11.12 3.41 -2.00
N VAL A 38 10.63 2.21 -1.70
CA VAL A 38 9.85 1.89 -0.51
C VAL A 38 10.61 0.92 0.39
N LYS A 39 10.72 1.28 1.67
CA LYS A 39 11.32 0.47 2.74
C LYS A 39 10.29 -0.42 3.43
N VAL A 40 9.10 0.12 3.67
CA VAL A 40 7.98 -0.62 4.26
C VAL A 40 6.68 -0.23 3.58
N SER A 41 5.78 -1.17 3.39
CA SER A 41 4.44 -0.88 2.89
C SER A 41 3.38 -1.78 3.50
N GLN A 42 2.15 -1.28 3.54
CA GLN A 42 0.97 -1.99 4.03
C GLN A 42 -0.19 -1.74 3.10
N ILE A 43 -0.95 -2.79 2.78
CA ILE A 43 -2.22 -2.69 2.05
C ILE A 43 -3.34 -2.91 3.05
N ILE A 44 -4.26 -1.94 3.11
CA ILE A 44 -5.44 -1.92 3.95
C ILE A 44 -6.68 -2.04 3.08
N ARG A 45 -7.61 -2.91 3.46
CA ARG A 45 -8.92 -3.04 2.84
C ARG A 45 -9.97 -3.09 3.93
N GLN A 46 -10.98 -2.22 3.83
CA GLN A 46 -12.09 -2.17 4.81
C GLN A 46 -11.64 -2.01 6.27
N GLY A 47 -10.51 -1.32 6.50
CA GLY A 47 -9.93 -1.09 7.82
C GLY A 47 -8.97 -2.19 8.30
N GLU A 48 -8.82 -3.27 7.55
CA GLU A 48 -7.92 -4.38 7.91
C GLU A 48 -6.65 -4.36 7.06
N VAL A 49 -5.50 -4.59 7.69
CA VAL A 49 -4.24 -4.81 6.98
C VAL A 49 -4.27 -6.20 6.37
N ILE A 50 -4.34 -6.28 5.04
CA ILE A 50 -4.36 -7.55 4.32
C ILE A 50 -2.97 -8.00 3.89
N ASN A 51 -2.03 -7.06 3.73
CA ASN A 51 -0.63 -7.34 3.39
C ASN A 51 0.30 -6.34 4.07
N THR A 52 1.49 -6.82 4.42
CA THR A 52 2.63 -5.99 4.87
C THR A 52 3.88 -6.47 4.13
N PHE A 53 4.66 -5.52 3.63
CA PHE A 53 5.94 -5.78 2.99
C PHE A 53 7.03 -4.95 3.67
N LYS A 54 8.21 -5.54 3.81
CA LYS A 54 9.41 -4.91 4.36
C LYS A 54 10.59 -5.33 3.49
N PHE A 55 11.35 -4.34 3.02
CA PHE A 55 12.45 -4.49 2.08
C PHE A 55 13.76 -3.98 2.71
#